data_AF-A0A0C1QMK8-F1
#
_entry.id   AF-A0A0C1QMK8-F1
#
_cell.length_a   1.000
_cell.length_b   1.000
_cell.length_c   1.000
_cell.angle_alpha   90.00
_cell.angle_beta   90.00
_cell.angle_gamma   90.00
#
_symmetry.space_group_name_H-M   'P 1'
#
loop_
_entity.id
_entity.type
_entity.pdbx_description
1 polymer ?
#
loop_
_entity_poly.entity_id
_entity_poly.type
_entity_poly.pdbx_seq_one_letter_code
_entity_poly.pdbx_strand_id
1 'polypeptide(L)'
;IKHSRILSFGITKLTYLASEPSLRYCLIRIIEELGNTFFQISHKCKIGERESKYFGHIHLGYEPGHLHVEDEKLFESQKLTSEQYELAKQIVRECFTLFFNMMEEIYERTLERKFC
;
A
#
# COMPACT_ATOMS: atom_id res chain seq x y z
N ILE A 1 1.86 4.81 17.25
CA ILE A 1 1.20 5.99 16.63
C ILE A 1 2.25 7.06 16.25
N LYS A 2 3.49 6.65 15.93
CA LYS A 2 4.50 7.55 15.35
C LYS A 2 4.64 7.25 13.86
N HIS A 3 4.87 5.99 13.48
CA HIS A 3 5.02 5.61 12.07
C HIS A 3 3.68 5.49 11.32
N SER A 4 2.58 5.15 11.99
CA SER A 4 1.24 5.27 11.37
C SER A 4 0.90 6.71 10.95
N ARG A 5 1.26 7.73 11.75
CA ARG A 5 1.10 9.14 11.34
C ARG A 5 2.09 9.51 10.23
N ILE A 6 3.33 9.02 10.30
CA ILE A 6 4.34 9.21 9.25
C ILE A 6 3.88 8.60 7.93
N LEU A 7 3.20 7.45 7.94
CA LEU A 7 2.61 6.84 6.75
C LEU A 7 1.54 7.77 6.17
N SER A 8 0.55 8.19 6.97
CA SER A 8 -0.51 9.07 6.46
C SER A 8 0.05 10.39 5.89
N PHE A 9 0.96 11.07 6.60
CA PHE A 9 1.60 12.28 6.07
C PHE A 9 2.53 12.00 4.89
N GLY A 10 3.20 10.85 4.87
CA GLY A 10 4.06 10.41 3.79
C GLY A 10 3.26 10.15 2.51
N ILE A 11 2.14 9.44 2.59
CA ILE A 11 1.23 9.24 1.47
C ILE A 11 0.63 10.56 0.99
N THR A 12 0.27 11.47 1.89
CA THR A 12 -0.16 12.83 1.50
C THR A 12 0.93 13.58 0.73
N LYS A 13 2.20 13.53 1.20
CA LYS A 13 3.34 14.12 0.49
C LYS A 13 3.51 13.48 -0.90
N LEU A 14 3.44 12.15 -1.01
CA LEU A 14 3.56 11.46 -2.29
C LEU A 14 2.40 11.81 -3.23
N THR A 15 1.19 11.98 -2.71
CA THR A 15 0.03 12.42 -3.49
C THR A 15 0.21 13.84 -4.01
N TYR A 16 0.82 14.73 -3.20
CA TYR A 16 1.18 16.08 -3.63
C TYR A 16 2.25 16.07 -4.74
N LEU A 17 3.29 15.23 -4.61
CA LEU A 17 4.33 15.06 -5.64
C LEU A 17 3.76 14.41 -6.91
N ALA A 18 2.81 13.49 -6.77
CA ALA A 18 2.02 12.90 -7.84
C ALA A 18 0.88 13.84 -8.27
N SER A 19 1.24 15.08 -8.63
CA SER A 19 0.28 16.11 -9.04
C SER A 19 -0.41 15.77 -10.36
N GLU A 20 0.35 15.19 -11.30
CA GLU A 20 -0.14 14.75 -12.60
C GLU A 20 -0.98 13.47 -12.49
N PRO A 21 -2.08 13.34 -13.27
CA PRO A 21 -2.93 12.14 -13.24
C PRO A 21 -2.17 10.84 -13.51
N SER A 22 -1.20 10.85 -14.43
CA SER A 22 -0.38 9.68 -14.77
C SER A 22 0.47 9.20 -13.59
N LEU A 23 1.09 10.13 -12.87
CA LEU A 23 1.88 9.83 -11.67
C LEU A 23 1.00 9.40 -10.51
N ARG A 24 -0.17 10.00 -10.38
CA ARG A 24 -1.14 9.64 -9.34
C ARG A 24 -1.67 8.23 -9.55
N TYR A 25 -1.91 7.84 -10.81
CA TYR A 25 -2.24 6.47 -11.15
C TYR A 25 -1.14 5.50 -10.72
N CYS A 26 0.14 5.79 -11.01
CA CYS A 26 1.25 4.97 -10.54
C CYS A 26 1.28 4.82 -9.01
N LEU A 27 1.03 5.91 -8.27
CA LEU A 27 0.97 5.89 -6.81
C LEU A 27 -0.20 5.03 -6.29
N ILE A 28 -1.39 5.13 -6.88
CA ILE A 28 -2.53 4.33 -6.45
C ILE A 28 -2.26 2.85 -6.72
N ARG A 29 -1.79 2.51 -7.93
CA ARG A 29 -1.49 1.13 -8.30
C ARG A 29 -0.47 0.49 -7.36
N ILE A 30 0.59 1.22 -6.95
CA ILE A 30 1.55 0.64 -6.01
C ILE A 30 0.96 0.39 -4.62
N ILE A 31 0.07 1.27 -4.14
CA ILE A 31 -0.62 1.08 -2.86
C ILE A 31 -1.53 -0.16 -2.92
N GLU A 32 -2.29 -0.33 -4.00
CA GLU A 32 -3.17 -1.48 -4.19
C GLU A 32 -2.38 -2.80 -4.28
N GLU A 33 -1.28 -2.84 -5.02
CA GLU A 33 -0.44 -4.04 -5.14
C GLU A 33 0.23 -4.41 -3.81
N LEU A 34 0.65 -3.41 -3.03
CA LEU A 34 1.17 -3.61 -1.68
C LEU A 34 0.10 -4.19 -0.74
N GLY A 35 -1.10 -3.62 -0.76
CA GLY A 35 -2.25 -4.11 0.01
C GLY A 35 -2.63 -5.54 -0.35
N ASN A 36 -2.85 -5.81 -1.65
CA ASN A 36 -3.14 -7.14 -2.18
C ASN A 36 -2.08 -8.16 -1.76
N THR A 37 -0.79 -7.87 -1.95
CA THR A 37 0.31 -8.75 -1.53
C THR A 37 0.27 -9.03 -0.02
N PHE A 38 0.09 -7.99 0.79
CA PHE A 38 -0.01 -8.12 2.24
C PHE A 38 -1.19 -9.01 2.65
N PHE A 39 -2.36 -8.85 2.03
CA PHE A 39 -3.55 -9.65 2.34
C PHE A 39 -3.46 -11.08 1.81
N GLN A 40 -2.84 -11.32 0.66
CA GLN A 40 -2.55 -12.67 0.17
C GLN A 40 -1.67 -13.50 1.11
N ILE A 41 -0.86 -12.83 1.95
CA ILE A 41 -0.06 -13.50 2.98
C ILE A 41 -0.85 -13.57 4.29
N SER A 42 -1.33 -12.42 4.78
CA SER A 42 -1.92 -12.30 6.11
C SER A 42 -3.26 -13.00 6.27
N HIS A 43 -4.04 -13.24 5.19
CA HIS A 43 -5.31 -13.96 5.31
C HIS A 43 -5.18 -15.41 5.82
N LYS A 44 -3.97 -15.97 5.70
CA LYS A 44 -3.66 -17.32 6.16
C LYS A 44 -3.36 -17.36 7.67
N CYS A 45 -3.14 -16.21 8.29
CA CYS A 45 -2.85 -16.10 9.72
C CYS A 45 -4.12 -16.37 10.52
N LYS A 46 -4.15 -17.50 11.23
CA LYS A 46 -5.24 -17.85 12.14
C LYS A 46 -4.91 -17.43 13.57
N ILE A 47 -5.90 -16.94 14.32
CA ILE A 47 -5.79 -16.75 15.76
C ILE A 47 -6.50 -17.93 16.43
N GLY A 48 -5.73 -18.96 16.80
CA GLY A 48 -6.27 -20.24 17.24
C GLY A 48 -7.05 -20.93 16.12
N GLU A 49 -8.24 -21.48 16.41
CA GLU A 49 -9.09 -22.14 15.42
C GLU A 49 -10.02 -21.18 14.64
N ARG A 50 -10.02 -19.88 14.98
CA ARG A 50 -10.91 -18.89 14.36
C ARG A 50 -10.14 -18.00 13.38
N GLU A 51 -10.71 -17.85 12.20
CA GLU A 51 -10.23 -16.87 11.21
C GLU A 51 -10.50 -15.45 11.72
N SER A 52 -9.52 -14.56 11.57
CA SER A 52 -9.72 -13.14 11.85
C SER A 52 -10.62 -12.55 10.77
N LYS A 53 -11.72 -11.87 11.14
CA LYS A 53 -12.55 -11.13 10.17
C LYS A 53 -11.77 -10.03 9.43
N TYR A 54 -10.68 -9.54 10.00
CA TYR A 54 -9.83 -8.49 9.44
C TYR A 54 -8.70 -9.04 8.56
N PHE A 55 -8.14 -10.20 8.92
CA PHE A 55 -7.13 -10.93 8.14
C PHE A 55 -7.75 -12.21 7.59
N GLY A 56 -8.92 -12.11 6.96
CA GLY A 56 -9.64 -13.26 6.46
C GLY A 56 -10.10 -13.04 5.03
N HIS A 57 -10.77 -14.04 4.46
CA HIS A 57 -11.28 -14.01 3.08
C HIS A 57 -12.14 -12.79 2.74
N ILE A 58 -12.74 -12.15 3.75
CA ILE A 58 -13.53 -10.93 3.59
C ILE A 58 -12.69 -9.79 2.97
N HIS A 59 -11.44 -9.57 3.39
CA HIS A 59 -10.60 -8.48 2.85
C HIS A 59 -10.05 -8.78 1.45
N LEU A 60 -9.78 -10.06 1.13
CA LEU A 60 -9.42 -10.46 -0.24
C LEU A 60 -10.55 -10.16 -1.25
N GLY A 61 -11.80 -10.12 -0.81
CA GLY A 61 -12.94 -9.72 -1.64
C GLY A 61 -13.03 -8.21 -1.90
N TYR A 62 -12.39 -7.37 -1.10
CA TYR A 62 -12.42 -5.91 -1.22
C TYR A 62 -11.17 -5.31 -1.90
N GLU A 63 -10.03 -6.00 -1.83
CA GLU A 63 -8.78 -5.60 -2.52
C GLU A 63 -8.38 -6.64 -3.57
N PRO A 64 -9.01 -6.62 -4.76
CA PRO A 64 -8.74 -7.59 -5.82
C PRO A 64 -7.37 -7.39 -6.50
N GLY A 65 -6.60 -6.36 -6.14
CA GLY A 65 -5.37 -5.95 -6.83
C GLY A 65 -5.61 -5.13 -8.11
N HIS A 66 -6.85 -4.73 -8.37
CA HIS A 66 -7.27 -3.91 -9.51
C HIS A 66 -8.09 -2.72 -9.01
N LEU A 67 -8.08 -1.61 -9.74
CA LEU A 67 -8.92 -0.45 -9.46
C LEU A 67 -10.38 -0.83 -9.72
N HIS A 68 -11.27 -0.37 -8.86
CA HIS A 68 -12.71 -0.61 -8.97
C HIS A 68 -13.39 0.25 -10.06
N VAL A 69 -12.68 0.66 -11.12
CA VAL A 69 -13.16 1.61 -12.12
C VAL A 69 -13.12 0.98 -13.52
N GLU A 70 -14.19 1.14 -14.30
CA GLU A 70 -14.37 0.50 -15.62
C GLU A 70 -13.36 0.92 -16.71
N ASP A 71 -12.54 1.96 -16.46
CA ASP A 71 -11.74 2.65 -17.48
C ASP A 71 -10.23 2.73 -17.16
N GLU A 72 -9.67 1.69 -16.51
CA GLU A 72 -8.22 1.57 -16.25
C GLU A 72 -7.36 1.78 -17.51
N LYS A 73 -7.89 1.38 -18.67
CA LYS A 73 -7.24 1.50 -19.99
C LYS A 73 -6.86 2.94 -20.36
N LEU A 74 -7.59 3.93 -19.85
CA LEU A 74 -7.29 5.35 -20.05
C LEU A 74 -5.94 5.74 -19.43
N PHE A 75 -5.54 5.06 -18.37
CA PHE A 75 -4.29 5.32 -17.65
C PHE A 75 -3.17 4.37 -18.05
N GLU A 76 -3.48 3.11 -18.36
CA GLU A 76 -2.50 2.11 -18.83
C GLU A 76 -1.86 2.49 -20.17
N SER A 77 -2.60 3.20 -21.03
CA SER A 77 -2.12 3.64 -22.34
C SER A 77 -1.25 4.91 -22.28
N GLN A 78 -1.12 5.53 -21.10
CA GLN A 78 -0.35 6.76 -20.95
C GLN A 78 1.15 6.47 -20.99
N LYS A 79 1.88 7.27 -21.78
CA LYS A 79 3.34 7.24 -21.80
C LYS A 79 3.87 8.32 -20.87
N LEU A 80 4.73 7.92 -19.95
CA LEU A 80 5.47 8.86 -19.12
C LEU A 80 6.58 9.50 -19.96
N THR A 81 6.79 10.80 -19.76
CA THR A 81 8.05 11.45 -20.17
C THR A 81 9.21 10.91 -19.34
N SER A 82 10.46 11.14 -19.77
CA SER A 82 11.63 10.73 -19.00
C SER A 82 11.64 11.33 -17.58
N GLU A 83 11.21 12.59 -17.43
CA GLU A 83 11.11 13.25 -16.13
C GLU A 83 10.03 12.63 -15.24
N GLN A 84 8.84 12.38 -15.81
CA GLN A 84 7.76 11.70 -15.11
C GLN A 84 8.15 10.28 -14.70
N TYR A 85 8.88 9.57 -15.54
CA TYR A 85 9.35 8.23 -15.25
C TYR A 85 10.32 8.20 -14.04
N GLU A 86 11.27 9.14 -14.00
CA GLU A 86 12.18 9.25 -12.85
C GLU A 86 11.44 9.65 -11.57
N LEU A 87 10.48 10.57 -11.66
CA LEU A 87 9.64 10.94 -10.53
C LEU A 87 8.76 9.76 -10.05
N ALA A 88 8.18 8.99 -10.98
CA ALA A 88 7.40 7.80 -10.64
C ALA A 88 8.26 6.76 -9.90
N LYS A 89 9.50 6.53 -10.34
CA LYS A 89 10.46 5.66 -9.63
C LYS A 89 10.72 6.13 -8.20
N GLN A 90 10.90 7.43 -8.02
CA GLN A 90 11.10 8.01 -6.69
C GLN A 90 9.86 7.79 -5.81
N ILE A 91 8.67 8.10 -6.33
CA ILE A 91 7.40 7.94 -5.62
C ILE A 91 7.21 6.49 -5.19
N VAL A 92 7.45 5.53 -6.08
CA VAL A 92 7.34 4.09 -5.79
C VAL A 92 8.29 3.69 -4.67
N ARG A 93 9.57 4.08 -4.74
CA ARG A 93 10.57 3.76 -3.71
C ARG A 93 10.21 4.36 -2.35
N GLU A 94 9.77 5.61 -2.31
CA GLU A 94 9.33 6.26 -1.07
C GLU A 94 8.07 5.56 -0.51
N CYS A 95 7.12 5.18 -1.37
CA CYS A 95 5.92 4.45 -0.95
C CYS A 95 6.28 3.11 -0.29
N PHE A 96 7.11 2.29 -0.93
CA PHE A 96 7.61 1.04 -0.36
C PHE A 96 8.27 1.25 1.01
N THR A 97 9.10 2.28 1.13
CA THR A 97 9.81 2.60 2.37
C THR A 97 8.83 2.95 3.50
N LEU A 98 7.79 3.73 3.20
CA LEU A 98 6.77 4.08 4.18
C LEU A 98 6.00 2.85 4.68
N PHE A 99 5.62 1.94 3.77
CA PHE A 99 4.94 0.70 4.13
C PHE A 99 5.84 -0.24 4.93
N PHE A 100 7.11 -0.40 4.53
CA PHE A 100 8.08 -1.20 5.26
C PHE A 100 8.26 -0.69 6.70
N ASN A 101 8.50 0.60 6.87
CA ASN A 101 8.66 1.22 8.19
C ASN A 101 7.41 1.07 9.07
N MET A 102 6.21 1.09 8.48
CA MET A 102 4.97 0.79 9.22
C MET A 102 4.97 -0.67 9.72
N MET A 103 5.32 -1.62 8.85
CA MET A 103 5.36 -3.03 9.21
C MET A 103 6.40 -3.34 10.30
N GLU A 104 7.56 -2.70 10.22
CA GLU A 104 8.61 -2.77 11.24
C GLU A 104 8.11 -2.23 12.60
N GLU A 105 7.50 -1.04 12.66
CA GLU A 105 6.92 -0.50 13.90
C GLU A 105 5.86 -1.46 14.49
N ILE A 106 5.01 -2.04 13.64
CA ILE A 106 3.98 -2.99 14.09
C ILE A 106 4.67 -4.21 14.72
N TYR A 107 5.68 -4.77 14.06
CA TYR A 107 6.42 -5.93 14.55
C TYR A 107 7.11 -5.63 15.90
N GLU A 108 7.87 -4.54 16.01
CA GLU A 108 8.55 -4.15 17.24
C GLU A 108 7.59 -4.01 18.42
N ARG A 109 6.46 -3.32 18.22
CA ARG A 109 5.42 -3.16 19.26
C ARG A 109 4.78 -4.48 19.69
N THR A 110 4.66 -5.45 18.78
CA THR A 110 4.14 -6.78 19.16
C THR A 110 5.11 -7.54 20.05
N LEU A 111 6.42 -7.33 19.89
CA LEU A 111 7.43 -7.91 20.77
C LEU A 111 7.38 -7.26 22.16
N GLU A 112 7.29 -5.93 22.24
CA GLU A 112 7.17 -5.21 23.52
C GLU A 112 5.99 -5.70 24.36
N ARG A 113 4.84 -5.97 23.72
CA ARG A 113 3.64 -6.47 24.39
C ARG A 113 3.70 -7.92 24.84
N LYS A 114 4.59 -8.76 24.28
CA LYS A 114 4.75 -10.17 24.70
C LYS A 114 5.48 -10.31 26.05
N PHE A 115 6.08 -9.25 26.56
CA PHE A 115 6.80 -9.21 27.84
C PHE A 115 6.06 -8.42 28.93
N CYS A 116 4.74 -8.23 28.79
CA CYS A 116 3.85 -7.66 29.81
C CYS A 116 2.72 -8.64 30.16
#